data_AF-I7DG00-F1
#
_entry.id   AF-I7DG00-F1
#
_cell.length_a   1.000
_cell.length_b   1.000
_cell.length_c   1.000
_cell.angle_alpha   90.00
_cell.angle_beta   90.00
_cell.angle_gamma   90.00
#
_symmetry.space_group_name_H-M   'P 1'
#
loop_
_entity.id
_entity.type
_entity.pdbx_description
1 polymer ?
#
loop_
_entity_poly.entity_id
_entity_poly.type
_entity_poly.pdbx_seq_one_letter_code
_entity_poly.pdbx_strand_id
1 'polypeptide(L)'
;FGSVEAYSAVFDEFAETLGSEGVLVVCLDDPGAAALARRAHERGIRVRGYGSADQAEAGDVPVAGQLRDWQFKDTGATAQIQLAGESAPRTMRLSVPGRHMALNALAAVVAAAEIGAAVDDVLDGLAGFEGVRRRFELVGSVESVRVF
;
A
#
# COMPACT_ATOMS: atom_id res chain seq x y z
N PHE A 1 17.99 17.63 5.70
CA PHE A 1 17.54 18.19 4.41
C PHE A 1 17.42 19.72 4.40
N GLY A 2 17.10 20.39 5.52
CA GLY A 2 17.17 21.86 5.59
C GLY A 2 15.96 22.62 5.00
N SER A 3 15.17 21.98 4.13
CA SER A 3 13.86 22.46 3.67
C SER A 3 12.95 21.29 3.25
N VAL A 4 11.65 21.57 3.04
CA VAL A 4 10.66 20.57 2.57
C VAL A 4 10.94 20.18 1.11
N GLU A 5 11.40 21.13 0.30
CA GLU A 5 11.75 20.94 -1.10
C GLU A 5 12.96 20.01 -1.20
N ALA A 6 13.99 20.26 -0.40
CA ALA A 6 15.19 19.41 -0.36
C ALA A 6 14.88 17.99 0.13
N TYR A 7 13.90 17.82 1.03
CA TYR A 7 13.44 16.48 1.43
C TYR A 7 12.68 15.78 0.30
N SER A 8 11.80 16.50 -0.40
CA SER A 8 11.00 15.94 -1.50
C SER A 8 11.86 15.52 -2.69
N ALA A 9 12.88 16.33 -3.03
CA ALA A 9 13.79 16.07 -4.14
C ALA A 9 14.52 14.72 -4.04
N VAL A 10 14.82 14.26 -2.81
CA VAL A 10 15.48 12.95 -2.61
C VAL A 10 14.61 11.80 -3.10
N PHE A 11 13.27 11.93 -3.04
CA PHE A 11 12.38 10.90 -3.56
C PHE A 11 12.28 10.94 -5.09
N ASP A 12 12.37 12.12 -5.69
CA ASP A 12 12.49 12.27 -7.15
C ASP A 12 13.79 11.61 -7.63
N GLU A 13 14.92 11.93 -6.99
CA GLU A 13 16.23 11.32 -7.27
C GLU A 13 16.21 9.80 -7.08
N PHE A 14 15.56 9.30 -6.02
CA PHE A 14 15.41 7.87 -5.79
C PHE A 14 14.60 7.18 -6.91
N ALA A 15 13.49 7.79 -7.34
CA ALA A 15 12.68 7.24 -8.43
C ALA A 15 13.45 7.18 -9.75
N GLU A 16 14.35 8.14 -10.01
CA GLU A 16 15.23 8.16 -11.19
C GLU A 16 16.26 7.03 -11.21
N THR A 17 16.55 6.39 -10.08
CA THR A 17 17.46 5.24 -10.03
C THR A 17 16.84 3.96 -10.58
N LEU A 18 15.53 3.94 -10.83
CA LEU A 18 14.84 2.79 -11.41
C LEU A 18 15.32 2.54 -12.85
N GLY A 19 15.71 1.30 -13.13
CA GLY A 19 16.05 0.85 -14.49
C GLY A 19 14.83 0.83 -15.41
N SER A 20 15.03 0.50 -16.70
CA SER A 20 13.97 0.47 -17.71
C SER A 20 12.80 -0.48 -17.39
N GLU A 21 13.04 -1.52 -16.60
CA GLU A 21 12.03 -2.47 -16.12
C GLU A 21 11.54 -2.16 -14.69
N GLY A 22 12.12 -1.16 -14.05
CA GLY A 22 11.77 -0.75 -12.70
C GLY A 22 10.35 -0.18 -12.63
N VAL A 23 9.73 -0.31 -11.46
CA VAL A 23 8.38 0.19 -11.19
C VAL A 23 8.35 0.94 -9.87
N LEU A 24 7.70 2.10 -9.86
CA LEU A 24 7.42 2.87 -8.66
C LEU A 24 5.99 2.55 -8.18
N VAL A 25 5.89 1.82 -7.07
CA VAL A 25 4.62 1.55 -6.38
C VAL A 25 4.39 2.63 -5.31
N VAL A 26 3.27 3.34 -5.37
CA VAL A 26 3.11 4.58 -4.60
C VAL A 26 1.68 4.77 -4.06
N CYS A 27 1.57 5.24 -2.82
CA CYS A 27 0.27 5.55 -2.20
C CYS A 27 -0.26 6.88 -2.74
N LEU A 28 -1.48 6.88 -3.26
CA LEU A 28 -2.14 8.09 -3.78
C LEU A 28 -2.99 8.80 -2.72
N ASP A 29 -3.24 8.17 -1.57
CA ASP A 29 -3.93 8.82 -0.44
C ASP A 29 -3.03 9.87 0.25
N ASP A 30 -1.70 9.75 0.10
CA ASP A 30 -0.75 10.75 0.60
C ASP A 30 -0.48 11.83 -0.47
N PRO A 31 -0.75 13.11 -0.18
CA PRO A 31 -0.58 14.18 -1.17
C PRO A 31 0.85 14.33 -1.70
N GLY A 32 1.86 14.10 -0.87
CA GLY A 32 3.27 14.21 -1.26
C GLY A 32 3.67 13.09 -2.22
N ALA A 33 3.29 11.87 -1.89
CA ALA A 33 3.50 10.68 -2.70
C ALA A 33 2.70 10.74 -4.01
N ALA A 34 1.46 11.23 -4.00
CA ALA A 34 0.67 11.47 -5.21
C ALA A 34 1.32 12.53 -6.12
N ALA A 35 1.91 13.59 -5.54
CA ALA A 35 2.66 14.57 -6.30
C ALA A 35 3.94 13.99 -6.92
N LEU A 36 4.68 13.15 -6.19
CA LEU A 36 5.82 12.40 -6.72
C LEU A 36 5.40 11.47 -7.86
N ALA A 37 4.30 10.74 -7.69
CA ALA A 37 3.76 9.80 -8.67
C ALA A 37 3.47 10.49 -10.01
N ARG A 38 2.85 11.67 -9.98
CA ARG A 38 2.59 12.48 -11.18
C ARG A 38 3.88 12.90 -11.88
N ARG A 39 4.82 13.49 -11.14
CA ARG A 39 6.12 13.90 -11.72
C ARG A 39 6.89 12.73 -12.31
N ALA A 40 6.92 11.59 -11.62
CA ALA A 40 7.57 10.38 -12.12
C ALA A 40 6.89 9.86 -13.40
N HIS A 41 5.56 9.85 -13.42
CA HIS A 41 4.78 9.41 -14.58
C HIS A 41 4.98 10.31 -15.81
N GLU A 42 4.96 11.64 -15.62
CA GLU A 42 5.22 12.63 -16.67
C GLU A 42 6.60 12.47 -17.31
N ARG A 43 7.57 11.95 -16.55
CA ARG A 43 8.94 11.68 -17.00
C ARG A 43 9.12 10.30 -17.63
N GLY A 44 8.03 9.54 -17.77
CA GLY A 44 8.03 8.20 -18.38
C GLY A 44 8.46 7.08 -17.44
N ILE A 45 8.62 7.34 -16.13
CA ILE A 45 8.86 6.27 -15.15
C ILE A 45 7.56 5.45 -15.02
N ARG A 46 7.70 4.13 -14.98
CA ARG A 46 6.55 3.24 -14.80
C ARG A 46 6.03 3.36 -13.37
N VAL A 47 4.81 3.87 -13.22
CA VAL A 47 4.16 4.08 -11.91
C VAL A 47 2.95 3.14 -11.75
N ARG A 48 2.77 2.67 -10.52
CA ARG A 48 1.60 1.91 -10.05
C ARG A 48 1.07 2.53 -8.78
N GLY A 49 0.03 3.33 -8.91
CA GLY A 49 -0.66 3.93 -7.79
C GLY A 49 -1.49 2.90 -7.02
N TYR A 50 -1.52 3.02 -5.70
CA TYR A 50 -2.50 2.35 -4.86
C TYR A 50 -3.10 3.33 -3.86
N GLY A 51 -4.29 3.07 -3.35
CA GLY A 51 -4.92 3.97 -2.39
C GLY A 51 -6.38 3.63 -2.21
N SER A 52 -7.17 4.60 -1.82
CA SER A 52 -8.62 4.47 -1.60
C SER A 52 -9.43 5.24 -2.63
N ALA A 53 -8.80 6.23 -3.26
CA ALA A 53 -9.35 7.00 -4.36
C ALA A 53 -9.49 6.13 -5.62
N ASP A 54 -10.48 6.45 -6.46
CA ASP A 54 -10.63 5.80 -7.76
C ASP A 54 -9.70 6.40 -8.84
N GLN A 55 -9.77 5.86 -10.06
CA GLN A 55 -8.93 6.35 -11.17
C GLN A 55 -9.27 7.78 -11.58
N ALA A 56 -10.52 8.23 -11.45
CA ALA A 56 -10.92 9.58 -11.84
C ALA A 56 -10.32 10.62 -10.89
N GLU A 57 -10.19 10.28 -9.61
CA GLU A 57 -9.54 11.11 -8.59
C GLU A 57 -8.01 11.11 -8.70
N ALA A 58 -7.42 10.00 -9.16
CA ALA A 58 -5.98 9.84 -9.33
C ALA A 58 -5.38 10.64 -10.51
N GLY A 59 -6.23 11.15 -11.41
CA GLY A 59 -5.81 11.81 -12.65
C GLY A 59 -5.10 10.83 -13.59
N ASP A 60 -3.96 11.26 -14.14
CA ASP A 60 -3.23 10.48 -15.15
C ASP A 60 -2.36 9.36 -14.57
N VAL A 61 -2.20 9.29 -13.24
CA VAL A 61 -1.41 8.22 -12.62
C VAL A 61 -2.21 6.90 -12.67
N PRO A 62 -1.66 5.83 -13.28
CA PRO A 62 -2.36 4.55 -13.33
C PRO A 62 -2.57 3.95 -11.94
N VAL A 63 -3.83 3.67 -11.57
CA VAL A 63 -4.20 3.01 -10.31
C VAL A 63 -4.19 1.50 -10.49
N ALA A 64 -3.28 0.82 -9.80
CA ALA A 64 -3.12 -0.63 -9.82
C ALA A 64 -3.95 -1.37 -8.77
N GLY A 65 -4.27 -0.69 -7.65
CA GLY A 65 -5.03 -1.29 -6.55
C GLY A 65 -5.79 -0.26 -5.73
N GLN A 66 -7.02 -0.59 -5.34
CA GLN A 66 -7.89 0.28 -4.56
C GLN A 66 -8.39 -0.44 -3.30
N LEU A 67 -8.28 0.21 -2.14
CA LEU A 67 -8.89 -0.21 -0.89
C LEU A 67 -10.34 0.30 -0.85
N ARG A 68 -11.29 -0.61 -1.03
CA ARG A 68 -12.73 -0.28 -1.10
C ARG A 68 -13.38 -0.22 0.27
N ASP A 69 -13.01 -1.15 1.14
CA ASP A 69 -13.54 -1.24 2.49
C ASP A 69 -12.51 -1.85 3.43
N TRP A 70 -12.62 -1.53 4.72
CA TRP A 70 -11.82 -2.12 5.78
C TRP A 70 -12.64 -2.24 7.06
N GLN A 71 -12.59 -3.42 7.67
CA GLN A 71 -13.28 -3.74 8.90
C GLN A 71 -12.33 -4.47 9.86
N PHE A 72 -12.46 -4.20 11.15
CA PHE A 72 -11.79 -4.96 12.20
C PHE A 72 -12.85 -5.61 13.09
N LYS A 73 -12.77 -6.94 13.24
CA LYS A 73 -13.62 -7.73 14.14
C LYS A 73 -12.73 -8.57 15.04
N ASP A 74 -13.27 -9.08 16.14
CA ASP A 74 -12.53 -9.67 17.28
C ASP A 74 -11.38 -10.63 16.93
N THR A 75 -11.44 -11.31 15.77
CA THR A 75 -10.47 -12.29 15.31
C THR A 75 -9.50 -11.79 14.22
N GLY A 76 -9.55 -10.53 13.81
CA GLY A 76 -8.66 -9.95 12.79
C GLY A 76 -9.28 -8.86 11.93
N ALA A 77 -8.47 -8.27 11.05
CA ALA A 77 -8.91 -7.29 10.07
C ALA A 77 -9.26 -7.94 8.73
N THR A 78 -10.25 -7.40 8.04
CA THR A 78 -10.62 -7.78 6.68
C THR A 78 -10.75 -6.52 5.83
N ALA A 79 -10.18 -6.55 4.64
CA ALA A 79 -10.25 -5.48 3.65
C ALA A 79 -10.84 -6.01 2.34
N GLN A 80 -11.62 -5.17 1.65
CA GLN A 80 -12.01 -5.40 0.26
C GLN A 80 -11.08 -4.57 -0.63
N ILE A 81 -10.38 -5.24 -1.54
CA ILE A 81 -9.46 -4.59 -2.48
C ILE A 81 -9.92 -4.83 -3.91
N GLN A 82 -9.77 -3.85 -4.77
CA GLN A 82 -10.00 -3.97 -6.21
C GLN A 82 -8.67 -3.79 -6.93
N LEU A 83 -8.20 -4.83 -7.63
CA LEU A 83 -7.01 -4.74 -8.46
C LEU A 83 -7.39 -4.32 -9.89
N ALA A 84 -6.50 -3.59 -10.55
CA ALA A 84 -6.70 -3.16 -11.93
C ALA A 84 -6.78 -4.37 -12.88
N GLY A 85 -7.73 -4.34 -13.81
CA GLY A 85 -7.95 -5.43 -14.76
C GLY A 85 -8.78 -6.60 -14.23
N GLU A 86 -9.11 -6.62 -12.93
CA GLU A 86 -10.00 -7.64 -12.36
C GLU A 86 -11.46 -7.18 -12.38
N SER A 87 -12.38 -8.11 -12.65
CA SER A 87 -13.81 -7.81 -12.74
C SER A 87 -14.52 -7.75 -11.39
N ALA A 88 -13.88 -8.21 -10.31
CA ALA A 88 -14.46 -8.30 -8.99
C ALA A 88 -13.42 -7.96 -7.90
N PRO A 89 -13.85 -7.43 -6.75
CA PRO A 89 -12.95 -7.20 -5.62
C PRO A 89 -12.55 -8.52 -4.95
N ARG A 90 -11.38 -8.50 -4.31
CA ARG A 90 -10.83 -9.58 -3.50
C ARG A 90 -10.95 -9.25 -2.02
N THR A 91 -11.08 -10.29 -1.21
CA THR A 91 -11.02 -10.18 0.25
C THR A 91 -9.59 -10.41 0.73
N MET A 92 -9.01 -9.42 1.38
CA MET A 92 -7.70 -9.51 2.04
C MET A 92 -7.88 -9.61 3.56
N ARG A 93 -7.29 -10.63 4.18
CA ARG A 93 -7.32 -10.83 5.64
C ARG A 93 -5.98 -10.40 6.24
N LEU A 94 -6.01 -9.78 7.41
CA LEU A 94 -4.82 -9.35 8.13
C LEU A 94 -4.99 -9.61 9.62
N SER A 95 -3.93 -10.09 10.27
CA SER A 95 -3.91 -10.28 11.72
C SER A 95 -3.65 -8.98 12.49
N VAL A 96 -3.14 -7.95 11.80
CA VAL A 96 -2.83 -6.64 12.38
C VAL A 96 -3.98 -5.64 12.20
N PRO A 97 -4.31 -4.83 13.22
CA PRO A 97 -5.34 -3.82 13.13
C PRO A 97 -4.88 -2.58 12.35
N GLY A 98 -5.86 -1.81 11.88
CA GLY A 98 -5.67 -0.49 11.28
C GLY A 98 -5.82 -0.45 9.76
N ARG A 99 -6.59 0.53 9.28
CA ARG A 99 -6.75 0.83 7.85
C ARG A 99 -5.42 1.09 7.13
N HIS A 100 -4.47 1.73 7.80
CA HIS A 100 -3.14 1.99 7.25
C HIS A 100 -2.32 0.71 7.06
N MET A 101 -2.53 -0.34 7.88
CA MET A 101 -1.94 -1.66 7.63
C MET A 101 -2.57 -2.31 6.38
N ALA A 102 -3.87 -2.12 6.14
CA ALA A 102 -4.49 -2.56 4.90
C ALA A 102 -3.94 -1.84 3.66
N LEU A 103 -3.66 -0.53 3.74
CA LEU A 103 -2.97 0.19 2.67
C LEU A 103 -1.55 -0.33 2.44
N ASN A 104 -0.78 -0.60 3.50
CA ASN A 104 0.56 -1.18 3.37
C ASN A 104 0.52 -2.58 2.74
N ALA A 105 -0.46 -3.41 3.13
CA ALA A 105 -0.66 -4.73 2.56
C ALA A 105 -1.05 -4.65 1.08
N LEU A 106 -1.92 -3.70 0.71
CA LEU A 106 -2.26 -3.44 -0.70
C LEU A 106 -1.03 -3.03 -1.52
N ALA A 107 -0.13 -2.21 -0.96
CA ALA A 107 1.14 -1.88 -1.59
C ALA A 107 1.98 -3.13 -1.89
N ALA A 108 2.05 -4.06 -0.92
CA ALA A 108 2.76 -5.32 -1.07
C ALA A 108 2.11 -6.23 -2.12
N VAL A 109 0.78 -6.29 -2.19
CA VAL A 109 0.05 -7.02 -3.26
C VAL A 109 0.40 -6.47 -4.63
N VAL A 110 0.34 -5.14 -4.80
CA VAL A 110 0.67 -4.48 -6.07
C VAL A 110 2.13 -4.76 -6.46
N ALA A 111 3.07 -4.61 -5.52
CA ALA A 111 4.49 -4.87 -5.78
C ALA A 111 4.78 -6.34 -6.11
N ALA A 112 4.12 -7.29 -5.44
CA ALA A 112 4.30 -8.71 -5.70
C ALA A 112 3.71 -9.14 -7.05
N ALA A 113 2.54 -8.59 -7.42
CA ALA A 113 1.96 -8.82 -8.75
C ALA A 113 2.87 -8.31 -9.87
N GLU A 114 3.58 -7.19 -9.65
CA GLU A 114 4.54 -6.62 -10.61
C GLU A 114 5.74 -7.52 -10.90
N ILE A 115 6.11 -8.41 -9.97
CA ILE A 115 7.16 -9.42 -10.17
C ILE A 115 6.60 -10.79 -10.57
N GLY A 116 5.30 -10.88 -10.89
CA GLY A 116 4.64 -12.09 -11.38
C GLY A 116 4.21 -13.08 -10.30
N ALA A 117 4.19 -12.69 -9.02
CA ALA A 117 3.63 -13.53 -7.97
C ALA A 117 2.11 -13.69 -8.15
N ALA A 118 1.58 -14.89 -7.89
CA ALA A 118 0.15 -15.12 -7.88
C ALA A 118 -0.49 -14.34 -6.72
N VAL A 119 -1.47 -13.50 -7.03
CA VAL A 119 -2.13 -12.63 -6.03
C VAL A 119 -2.71 -13.44 -4.87
N ASP A 120 -3.28 -14.62 -5.14
CA ASP A 120 -3.86 -15.47 -4.10
C ASP A 120 -2.80 -15.96 -3.09
N ASP A 121 -1.63 -16.40 -3.57
CA ASP A 121 -0.52 -16.80 -2.70
C ASP A 121 -0.01 -15.63 -1.83
N VAL A 122 0.00 -14.41 -2.39
CA VAL A 122 0.40 -13.20 -1.67
C VAL A 122 -0.62 -12.86 -0.58
N LEU A 123 -1.91 -12.96 -0.89
CA LEU A 123 -2.99 -12.73 0.08
C LEU A 123 -2.94 -13.74 1.23
N ASP A 124 -2.68 -15.01 0.94
CA ASP A 124 -2.51 -16.06 1.94
C ASP A 124 -1.29 -15.77 2.84
N GLY A 125 -0.17 -15.35 2.26
CA GLY A 125 1.02 -14.93 3.03
C GLY A 125 0.76 -13.72 3.93
N LEU A 126 0.02 -12.72 3.44
CA LEU A 126 -0.34 -11.53 4.20
C LEU A 126 -1.29 -11.84 5.37
N ALA A 127 -2.16 -12.84 5.23
CA ALA A 127 -3.03 -13.29 6.31
C ALA A 127 -2.21 -13.82 7.51
N GLY A 128 -1.05 -14.42 7.24
CA GLY A 128 -0.10 -14.89 8.25
C GLY A 128 0.85 -13.82 8.81
N PHE A 129 0.78 -12.56 8.36
CA PHE A 129 1.66 -11.51 8.86
C PHE A 129 1.27 -11.09 10.28
N GLU A 130 2.14 -11.38 11.25
CA GLU A 130 1.92 -11.13 12.69
C GLU A 130 2.29 -9.71 13.15
N GLY A 131 2.75 -8.86 12.22
CA GLY A 131 3.28 -7.54 12.55
C GLY A 131 4.80 -7.54 12.73
N VAL A 132 5.32 -6.40 13.14
CA VAL A 132 6.73 -6.22 13.51
C VAL A 132 6.80 -5.62 14.91
N ARG A 133 7.88 -5.91 15.63
CA ARG A 133 8.08 -5.36 16.98
C ARG A 133 7.86 -3.84 16.99
N ARG A 134 7.23 -3.34 18.06
CA ARG A 134 6.90 -1.92 18.28
C ARG A 134 5.86 -1.31 17.33
N ARG A 135 5.12 -2.11 16.55
CA ARG A 135 3.94 -1.65 15.78
C ARG A 135 2.65 -2.26 16.33
N PHE A 136 2.09 -1.62 17.35
CA PHE A 136 0.89 -2.09 18.06
C PHE A 136 1.03 -3.54 18.56
N GLU A 137 2.23 -3.83 19.07
CA GLU A 137 2.64 -5.14 19.55
C GLU A 137 2.04 -5.35 20.94
N LEU A 138 1.23 -6.40 21.14
CA LEU A 138 0.71 -6.72 22.46
C LEU A 138 1.88 -7.09 23.39
N VAL A 139 2.21 -6.18 24.31
CA VAL A 139 3.25 -6.40 25.35
C VAL A 139 2.72 -7.36 26.42
N GLY A 140 1.42 -7.30 26.72
CA GLY A 140 0.77 -8.20 27.66
C GLY A 140 -0.65 -7.79 28.01
N SER A 141 -1.32 -8.59 28.84
CA SER A 141 -2.66 -8.29 29.35
C SER A 141 -2.77 -8.64 30.83
N VAL A 142 -3.49 -7.80 31.59
CA VAL A 142 -3.89 -8.06 32.97
C VAL A 142 -5.41 -7.92 33.02
N GLU A 143 -6.09 -9.01 33.38
CA GLU A 143 -7.56 -9.13 33.26
C GLU A 143 -8.06 -8.76 31.85
N SER A 144 -8.95 -7.77 31.73
CA SER A 144 -9.48 -7.27 30.45
C SER A 144 -8.67 -6.12 29.85
N VAL A 145 -7.60 -5.67 30.53
CA VAL A 145 -6.76 -4.56 30.09
C VAL A 145 -5.60 -5.11 29.27
N ARG A 146 -5.45 -4.60 28.04
CA ARG A 146 -4.38 -4.97 27.11
C ARG A 146 -3.40 -3.81 26.98
N VAL A 147 -2.11 -4.12 27.03
CA VAL A 147 -1.00 -3.17 26.84
C VAL A 147 -0.35 -3.48 25.50
N PHE A 148 -0.30 -2.48 24.63
CA PHE A 148 0.29 -2.53 23.29
C PHE A 148 1.41 -1.50 23.16
#